data_AF-A0A7S1SP71-F1
#
_entry.id   AF-A0A7S1SP71-F1
#
_cell.length_a   1.000
_cell.length_b   1.000
_cell.length_c   1.000
_cell.angle_alpha   90.00
_cell.angle_beta   90.00
_cell.angle_gamma   90.00
#
_symmetry.space_group_name_H-M   'P 1'
#
loop_
_entity.id
_entity.type
_entity.pdbx_description
1 polymer ?
#
loop_
_entity_poly.entity_id
_entity_poly.type
_entity_poly.pdbx_seq_one_letter_code
_entity_poly.pdbx_strand_id
1 'polypeptide(L)'
;LRKARSKGLLVPKMARSVGAQEGGNTYEGATVLDAKAGYYEKPVATLDFASLYPSIMMAHNLCYSTLVPKDMVATMRPEDVEKSPTGDTFVRGHVRKGLLPEILEELLGARKRAKADLKAATDPFVKAVLDGRQLA
;
A
#
# COMPACT_ATOMS: atom_id res chain seq x y z
N LEU A 1 -9.34 9.14 -10.18
CA LEU A 1 -10.30 10.27 -10.26
C LEU A 1 -11.71 9.94 -9.76
N ARG A 2 -12.26 8.74 -9.99
CA ARG A 2 -13.63 8.38 -9.54
C ARG A 2 -13.88 8.63 -8.04
N LYS A 3 -12.98 8.14 -7.18
CA LYS A 3 -13.05 8.32 -5.71
C LYS A 3 -12.85 9.77 -5.25
N ALA A 4 -12.00 10.53 -5.94
CA ALA A 4 -11.82 11.96 -5.64
C ALA A 4 -13.13 12.72 -5.91
N ARG A 5 -13.80 12.45 -7.05
CA ARG A 5 -15.09 13.03 -7.39
C ARG A 5 -16.17 12.73 -6.35
N SER A 6 -16.29 11.48 -5.90
CA SER A 6 -17.30 11.11 -4.89
C SER A 6 -17.10 11.78 -3.53
N LYS A 7 -15.87 12.22 -3.22
CA LYS A 7 -15.55 12.95 -1.98
C LYS A 7 -15.44 14.47 -2.16
N GLY A 8 -15.79 15.00 -3.34
CA GLY A 8 -15.68 16.44 -3.63
C GLY A 8 -14.24 16.96 -3.65
N LEU A 9 -13.26 16.10 -3.95
CA LEU A 9 -11.85 16.44 -3.97
C LEU A 9 -11.36 16.73 -5.40
N LEU A 10 -10.51 17.73 -5.53
CA LEU A 10 -9.78 18.05 -6.76
C LEU A 10 -8.34 17.55 -6.65
N VAL A 11 -7.80 17.05 -7.76
CA VAL A 11 -6.40 16.63 -7.84
C VAL A 11 -5.61 17.77 -8.46
N PRO A 12 -4.64 18.39 -7.75
CA PRO A 12 -3.88 19.50 -8.27
C PRO A 12 -2.96 19.04 -9.42
N LYS A 13 -2.80 19.90 -10.42
CA LYS A 13 -1.75 19.74 -11.44
C LYS A 13 -0.45 20.28 -10.84
N MET A 14 0.35 19.39 -10.28
CA MET A 14 1.70 19.74 -9.82
C MET A 14 2.61 19.86 -11.06
N ALA A 15 3.36 20.95 -11.17
CA ALA A 15 4.44 21.01 -12.14
C ALA A 15 5.45 19.91 -11.78
N ARG A 16 5.91 19.14 -12.78
CA ARG A 16 7.10 18.31 -12.56
C ARG A 16 8.21 19.28 -12.19
N SER A 17 8.74 19.18 -10.98
CA SER A 17 9.95 19.93 -10.64
C SER A 17 11.02 19.48 -11.63
N VAL A 18 11.59 20.44 -12.36
CA VAL A 18 12.70 20.24 -13.32
C VAL A 18 14.02 19.94 -12.56
N GLY A 19 13.90 19.25 -11.43
CA GLY A 19 14.95 18.90 -10.47
C GLY A 19 14.68 17.60 -9.72
N ALA A 20 13.59 16.88 -10.03
CA ALA A 20 13.57 15.43 -9.90
C ALA A 20 14.45 14.85 -11.02
N GLN A 21 15.76 15.11 -10.92
CA GLN A 21 16.79 14.63 -11.82
C GLN A 21 16.58 13.15 -12.12
N GLU A 22 16.85 12.77 -13.36
CA GLU A 22 17.22 11.43 -13.81
C GLU A 22 18.49 10.91 -13.09
N GLY A 23 18.57 11.01 -11.76
CA GLY A 23 19.75 10.67 -10.95
C GLY A 23 19.87 11.34 -9.56
N GLY A 24 18.84 12.03 -9.02
CA GLY A 24 18.95 12.80 -7.77
C GLY A 24 18.14 12.22 -6.61
N ASN A 25 18.83 11.61 -5.62
CA ASN A 25 18.33 11.00 -4.37
C ASN A 25 17.18 9.99 -4.52
N THR A 26 17.56 8.72 -4.71
CA THR A 26 16.70 7.57 -4.40
C THR A 26 16.29 7.60 -2.92
N TYR A 27 15.05 7.26 -2.61
CA TYR A 27 14.62 7.01 -1.23
C TYR A 27 15.11 5.63 -0.77
N GLU A 28 15.28 5.46 0.54
CA GLU A 28 15.64 4.17 1.12
C GLU A 28 14.54 3.12 0.85
N GLY A 29 14.94 1.97 0.34
CA GLY A 29 14.06 0.88 -0.07
C GLY A 29 13.85 -0.19 1.01
N ALA A 30 13.65 -1.43 0.58
CA ALA A 30 13.51 -2.56 1.49
C ALA A 30 14.87 -2.99 2.07
N THR A 31 14.86 -3.47 3.31
CA THR A 31 16.01 -4.15 3.92
C THR A 31 16.03 -5.62 3.51
N VAL A 32 17.21 -6.14 3.17
CA VAL A 32 17.46 -7.56 2.94
C VAL A 32 18.34 -8.06 4.09
N LEU A 33 17.91 -9.14 4.76
CA LEU A 33 18.70 -9.75 5.82
C LEU A 33 19.88 -10.53 5.24
N ASP A 34 20.99 -10.56 5.96
CA ASP A 34 22.15 -11.34 5.55
C ASP A 34 21.84 -12.83 5.51
N ALA A 35 22.13 -13.44 4.37
CA ALA A 35 21.93 -14.86 4.17
C ALA A 35 23.00 -15.68 4.92
N LYS A 36 22.56 -16.64 5.72
CA LYS A 36 23.45 -17.68 6.25
C LYS A 36 23.66 -18.72 5.14
N ALA A 37 24.75 -18.57 4.39
CA ALA A 37 25.06 -19.47 3.29
C ALA A 37 25.38 -20.88 3.82
N GLY A 38 24.86 -21.90 3.14
CA GLY A 38 25.10 -23.29 3.50
C GLY A 38 24.11 -24.24 2.85
N TYR A 39 24.35 -25.54 3.03
CA TYR A 39 23.43 -26.59 2.68
C TYR A 39 22.61 -27.00 3.91
N TYR A 40 21.28 -26.98 3.77
CA TYR A 40 20.36 -27.24 4.87
C TYR A 40 19.69 -28.60 4.66
N GLU A 41 20.04 -29.59 5.49
CA GLU A 41 19.42 -30.92 5.47
C GLU A 41 18.05 -30.96 6.15
N LYS A 42 17.77 -29.99 7.03
CA LYS A 42 16.51 -29.87 7.77
C LYS A 42 15.55 -28.92 7.05
N PRO A 43 14.22 -29.18 7.06
CA PRO A 43 13.24 -28.27 6.47
C PRO A 43 13.35 -26.84 7.01
N VAL A 44 13.24 -25.86 6.11
CA VAL A 44 13.23 -24.42 6.44
C VAL A 44 11.84 -23.87 6.20
N ALA A 45 11.22 -23.31 7.24
CA ALA A 45 9.90 -22.68 7.12
C ALA A 45 10.03 -21.27 6.53
N THR A 46 9.23 -20.96 5.51
CA THR A 46 9.11 -19.63 4.92
C THR A 46 7.84 -18.95 5.43
N LEU A 47 7.98 -17.72 5.94
CA LEU A 47 6.88 -16.91 6.43
C LEU A 47 6.91 -15.57 5.69
N ASP A 48 5.80 -15.19 5.08
CA ASP A 48 5.65 -13.95 4.32
C ASP A 48 4.39 -13.18 4.72
N PHE A 49 4.39 -11.87 4.46
CA PHE A 49 3.21 -11.03 4.62
C PHE A 49 2.43 -10.96 3.30
N ALA A 50 1.18 -11.39 3.33
CA ALA A 50 0.29 -11.24 2.19
C ALA A 50 -0.02 -9.74 1.93
N SER A 51 0.42 -9.22 0.78
CA SER A 51 0.18 -7.83 0.37
C SER A 51 0.73 -6.80 1.39
N LEU A 52 2.02 -6.89 1.70
CA LEU A 52 2.71 -6.08 2.70
C LEU A 52 2.42 -4.56 2.59
N TYR A 53 2.79 -3.90 1.49
CA TYR A 53 2.63 -2.45 1.36
C TYR A 53 1.17 -1.98 1.35
N PRO A 54 0.24 -2.61 0.60
CA PRO A 54 -1.17 -2.29 0.72
C PRO A 54 -1.70 -2.38 2.17
N SER A 55 -1.28 -3.42 2.91
CA SER A 55 -1.67 -3.60 4.30
C SER A 55 -1.17 -2.47 5.20
N ILE A 56 0.09 -2.04 5.04
CA ILE A 56 0.66 -0.90 5.76
C ILE A 56 -0.12 0.38 5.45
N MET A 57 -0.39 0.65 4.16
CA MET A 57 -1.12 1.85 3.73
C MET A 57 -2.53 1.92 4.32
N MET A 58 -3.24 0.79 4.35
CA MET A 58 -4.58 0.71 4.94
C MET A 58 -4.54 0.83 6.46
N ALA A 59 -3.64 0.12 7.14
CA ALA A 59 -3.55 0.09 8.60
C ALA A 59 -3.23 1.47 9.20
N HIS A 60 -2.32 2.22 8.57
CA HIS A 60 -1.88 3.54 9.04
C HIS A 60 -2.56 4.70 8.28
N ASN A 61 -3.61 4.42 7.51
CA ASN A 61 -4.41 5.41 6.76
C ASN A 61 -3.56 6.34 5.87
N LEU A 62 -2.54 5.80 5.21
CA LEU A 62 -1.59 6.57 4.40
C LEU A 62 -2.23 7.03 3.09
N CYS A 63 -2.44 8.34 2.96
CA CYS A 63 -3.06 8.93 1.78
C CYS A 63 -2.68 10.41 1.61
N TYR A 64 -2.66 10.90 0.36
CA TYR A 64 -2.55 12.32 0.07
C TYR A 64 -3.58 13.17 0.81
N SER A 65 -4.80 12.66 1.02
CA SER A 65 -5.88 13.39 1.70
C SER A 65 -5.83 13.35 3.23
N THR A 66 -4.88 12.61 3.80
CA THR A 66 -4.71 12.40 5.25
C THR A 66 -3.33 12.84 5.74
N LEU A 67 -2.40 13.18 4.84
CA LEU A 67 -1.12 13.80 5.18
C LEU A 67 -1.35 15.18 5.80
N VAL A 68 -0.74 15.41 6.96
CA VAL A 68 -0.82 16.68 7.70
C VAL A 68 0.38 17.56 7.34
N PRO A 69 0.17 18.80 6.89
CA PRO A 69 1.25 19.77 6.70
C PRO A 69 2.03 20.02 8.01
N LYS A 70 3.36 20.18 7.92
CA LYS A 70 4.24 20.27 9.11
C LYS A 70 3.87 21.42 10.06
N ASP A 71 3.42 22.53 9.51
CA ASP A 71 2.94 23.72 10.21
C ASP A 71 1.62 23.48 10.96
N MET A 72 0.82 22.52 10.50
CA MET A 72 -0.47 22.16 11.11
C MET A 72 -0.36 21.02 12.13
N VAL A 73 0.78 20.35 12.26
CA VAL A 73 0.93 19.22 13.20
C VAL A 73 0.70 19.65 14.65
N ALA A 74 1.18 20.85 15.03
CA ALA A 74 1.05 21.36 16.39
C ALA A 74 -0.39 21.73 16.78
N THR A 75 -1.29 21.91 15.81
CA THR A 75 -2.70 22.26 16.06
C THR A 75 -3.60 21.02 16.13
N MET A 76 -3.07 19.84 15.82
CA MET A 76 -3.80 18.58 15.83
C MET A 76 -3.83 17.95 17.22
N ARG A 77 -4.92 17.25 17.52
CA ARG A 77 -5.03 16.46 18.74
C ARG A 77 -4.18 15.19 18.62
N PRO A 78 -3.36 14.82 19.62
CA PRO A 78 -2.50 13.64 19.55
C PRO A 78 -3.26 12.32 19.25
N GLU A 79 -4.50 12.20 19.73
CA GLU A 79 -5.36 11.05 19.48
C GLU A 79 -5.84 10.94 18.03
N ASP A 80 -5.82 12.03 17.26
CA ASP A 80 -6.33 12.10 15.90
C ASP A 80 -5.27 11.83 14.84
N VAL A 81 -4.00 11.78 15.24
CA VAL A 81 -2.87 11.68 14.32
C VAL A 81 -1.94 10.53 14.67
N GLU A 82 -1.13 10.16 13.69
CA GLU A 82 -0.08 9.17 13.82
C GLU A 82 1.16 9.63 13.04
N LYS A 83 2.33 9.41 13.62
CA LYS A 83 3.62 9.80 13.03
C LYS A 83 4.31 8.57 12.45
N SER A 84 4.75 8.65 11.19
CA SER A 84 5.51 7.61 10.53
C SER A 84 6.95 7.53 11.08
N PRO A 85 7.67 6.41 10.84
CA PRO A 85 9.09 6.31 11.18
C PRO A 85 9.97 7.36 10.49
N THR A 86 9.57 7.85 9.31
CA THR A 86 10.25 8.95 8.58
C THR A 86 9.94 10.34 9.13
N GLY A 87 8.98 10.44 10.05
CA GLY A 87 8.61 11.68 10.74
C GLY A 87 7.42 12.43 10.15
N ASP A 88 6.81 11.91 9.09
CA ASP A 88 5.58 12.47 8.49
C ASP A 88 4.38 12.17 9.37
N THR A 89 3.38 13.05 9.37
CA THR A 89 2.19 12.91 10.22
C THR A 89 0.95 12.70 9.38
N PHE A 90 0.13 11.71 9.74
CA PHE A 90 -1.11 11.36 9.07
C PHE A 90 -2.27 11.38 10.04
N VAL A 91 -3.44 11.79 9.55
CA VAL A 91 -4.69 11.72 10.30
C VAL A 91 -5.17 10.27 10.37
N ARG A 92 -5.66 9.83 11.54
CA ARG A 92 -6.23 8.50 11.76
C ARG A 92 -7.58 8.29 11.05
N GLY A 93 -7.92 7.02 10.81
CA GLY A 93 -9.11 6.64 10.05
C GLY A 93 -10.44 7.09 10.66
N HIS A 94 -10.52 7.26 12.00
CA HIS A 94 -11.75 7.68 12.68
C HIS A 94 -12.12 9.15 12.40
N VAL A 95 -11.14 10.00 12.13
CA VAL A 95 -11.37 11.40 11.73
C VAL A 95 -11.71 11.47 10.24
N ARG A 96 -10.92 10.79 9.41
CA ARG A 96 -11.13 10.75 7.96
C ARG A 96 -10.49 9.50 7.36
N LYS A 97 -11.29 8.70 6.66
CA LYS A 97 -10.78 7.61 5.82
C LYS A 97 -10.15 8.14 4.53
N GLY A 98 -8.89 7.78 4.28
CA GLY A 98 -8.15 8.16 3.09
C GLY A 98 -8.68 7.52 1.80
N LEU A 99 -8.42 8.16 0.66
CA LEU A 99 -8.81 7.62 -0.66
C LEU A 99 -8.04 6.35 -1.04
N LEU A 100 -6.74 6.30 -0.75
CA LEU A 100 -5.90 5.16 -1.12
C LEU A 100 -6.28 3.89 -0.36
N PRO A 101 -6.49 3.91 0.98
CA PRO A 101 -7.02 2.76 1.70
C PRO A 101 -8.29 2.18 1.09
N GLU A 102 -9.27 3.02 0.73
CA GLU A 102 -10.52 2.55 0.10
C GLU A 102 -10.29 1.89 -1.26
N ILE A 103 -9.40 2.45 -2.08
CA ILE A 103 -9.06 1.85 -3.39
C ILE A 103 -8.38 0.49 -3.19
N LEU A 104 -7.46 0.40 -2.22
CA LEU A 104 -6.74 -0.84 -1.92
C LEU A 104 -7.65 -1.92 -1.36
N GLU A 105 -8.61 -1.57 -0.49
CA GLU A 105 -9.63 -2.51 0.00
C GLU A 105 -10.44 -3.11 -1.15
N GLU A 106 -10.86 -2.29 -2.12
CA GLU A 106 -11.60 -2.76 -3.31
C GLU A 106 -10.76 -3.69 -4.18
N LEU A 107 -9.49 -3.33 -4.44
CA LEU A 107 -8.56 -4.13 -5.24
C LEU A 107 -8.24 -5.46 -4.56
N LEU A 108 -7.96 -5.46 -3.26
CA LEU A 108 -7.70 -6.68 -2.50
C LEU A 108 -8.94 -7.56 -2.39
N GLY A 109 -10.13 -6.95 -2.25
CA GLY A 109 -11.40 -7.66 -2.30
C GLY A 109 -11.62 -8.35 -3.65
N ALA A 110 -11.33 -7.68 -4.76
CA ALA A 110 -11.39 -8.27 -6.09
C ALA A 110 -10.38 -9.41 -6.26
N ARG A 111 -9.13 -9.22 -5.83
CA ARG A 111 -8.10 -10.25 -5.87
C ARG A 111 -8.46 -11.49 -5.03
N LYS A 112 -9.05 -11.29 -3.86
CA LYS A 112 -9.53 -12.39 -3.01
C LYS A 112 -10.60 -13.22 -3.71
N ARG A 113 -11.55 -12.59 -4.40
CA ARG A 113 -12.54 -13.28 -5.25
C ARG A 113 -11.87 -14.05 -6.38
N ALA A 114 -10.91 -13.43 -7.07
CA ALA A 114 -10.18 -14.11 -8.14
C ALA A 114 -9.44 -15.37 -7.67
N LYS A 115 -8.81 -15.32 -6.48
CA LYS A 115 -8.18 -16.48 -5.85
C LYS A 115 -9.20 -17.55 -5.41
N ALA A 116 -10.38 -17.15 -4.95
CA ALA A 116 -11.44 -18.09 -4.59
C ALA A 116 -11.94 -18.84 -5.83
N ASP A 117 -12.17 -18.14 -6.94
CA ASP A 117 -12.56 -18.74 -8.22
C ASP A 117 -11.47 -19.71 -8.73
N LEU A 118 -10.20 -19.31 -8.64
CA LEU A 118 -9.05 -20.15 -9.00
C LEU A 118 -9.02 -21.46 -8.19
N LYS A 119 -9.31 -21.38 -6.88
CA LYS A 119 -9.36 -22.55 -6.01
C LYS A 119 -10.53 -23.48 -6.34
N ALA A 120 -11.65 -22.93 -6.78
CA ALA A 120 -12.85 -23.68 -7.16
C ALA A 120 -12.76 -24.32 -8.55
N ALA A 121 -11.98 -23.73 -9.46
CA ALA A 121 -11.78 -24.27 -10.80
C ALA A 121 -11.12 -25.66 -10.76
N THR A 122 -11.58 -26.55 -11.63
CA THR A 122 -11.03 -27.91 -11.78
C THR A 122 -10.20 -28.03 -13.05
N ASP A 123 -10.65 -27.39 -14.13
CA ASP A 123 -10.00 -27.40 -15.44
C ASP A 123 -8.63 -26.68 -15.42
N PRO A 124 -7.55 -27.33 -15.91
CA PRO A 124 -6.21 -26.75 -15.92
C PRO A 124 -6.08 -25.47 -16.75
N PHE A 125 -6.79 -25.35 -17.87
CA PHE A 125 -6.73 -24.17 -18.72
C PHE A 125 -7.43 -22.98 -18.05
N VAL A 126 -8.61 -23.20 -17.47
CA VAL A 126 -9.33 -22.19 -16.69
C VAL A 126 -8.51 -21.73 -15.47
N LYS A 127 -7.81 -22.66 -14.78
CA LYS A 127 -6.88 -22.29 -13.70
C LYS A 127 -5.77 -21.36 -14.16
N ALA A 128 -5.13 -21.66 -15.29
CA ALA A 128 -4.07 -20.81 -15.83
C ALA A 128 -4.57 -19.39 -16.14
N VAL A 129 -5.77 -19.26 -16.72
CA VAL A 129 -6.40 -17.97 -16.99
C VAL A 129 -6.73 -17.22 -15.69
N LEU A 130 -7.28 -17.91 -14.68
CA LEU A 130 -7.64 -17.30 -13.40
C LEU A 130 -6.43 -16.91 -12.55
N ASP A 131 -5.32 -17.62 -12.68
CA ASP A 131 -4.04 -17.24 -12.04
C ASP A 131 -3.45 -15.99 -12.70
N GLY A 132 -3.50 -15.91 -14.04
CA GLY A 132 -3.17 -14.66 -14.74
C GLY A 132 -4.02 -13.47 -14.24
N ARG A 133 -5.31 -13.70 -13.99
CA ARG A 133 -6.24 -12.67 -13.48
C ARG A 133 -5.94 -12.21 -12.05
N GLN A 134 -5.31 -13.01 -11.19
CA GLN A 134 -4.97 -12.56 -9.82
C GLN A 134 -3.62 -11.83 -9.73
N LEU A 135 -2.74 -12.04 -10.71
CA LEU A 135 -1.43 -11.40 -10.81
C LEU A 135 -1.51 -9.99 -11.41
N ALA A 136 -2.52 -9.74 -12.25
CA ALA A 136 -2.85 -8.43 -12.82
C ALA A 136 -3.53 -7.51 -11.79
#